data_AF-A0A2E9UDB6-F1
#
_entry.id   AF-A0A2E9UDB6-F1
#
_cell.length_a   1.000
_cell.length_b   1.000
_cell.length_c   1.000
_cell.angle_alpha   90.00
_cell.angle_beta   90.00
_cell.angle_gamma   90.00
#
_symmetry.space_group_name_H-M   'P 1'
#
loop_
_entity.id
_entity.type
_entity.pdbx_description
1 polymer ?
#
loop_
_entity_poly.entity_id
_entity_poly.type
_entity_poly.pdbx_seq_one_letter_code
_entity_poly.pdbx_strand_id
1 'polypeptide(L)'
;MLEKIRDKARDNLYNNLINIGIQCEMSKRGIRADKLHNPWYRKSLGVIKINSESPIEFINIIKRDRSKDSPPKWWYYFAVPDESVQSEPNQIKVRSIRKKTFPIFGKVKSIEWKHNNYSENLANEFTQDTDINSLAMDIGNVKIESINKDFSGYKFTGYTIEIERQTGDKKTLSLNINQWKTINKIADICIN
;
A
#
# COMPACT_ATOMS: atom_id res chain seq x y z
N MET A 1 27.97 7.68 -10.46
CA MET A 1 27.30 9.00 -10.58
C MET A 1 25.77 8.90 -10.60
N LEU A 2 25.18 7.98 -11.39
CA LEU A 2 23.72 7.71 -11.45
C LEU A 2 23.07 7.31 -10.11
N GLU A 3 23.81 6.61 -9.24
CA GLU A 3 23.28 6.11 -7.96
C GLU A 3 22.92 7.22 -6.95
N LYS A 4 23.59 8.38 -7.04
CA LYS A 4 23.31 9.56 -6.19
C LYS A 4 22.01 10.28 -6.57
N ILE A 5 21.52 10.10 -7.81
CA ILE A 5 20.32 10.76 -8.35
C ILE A 5 19.10 9.80 -8.30
N ARG A 6 19.35 8.51 -8.07
CA ARG A 6 18.31 7.48 -7.99
C ARG A 6 17.37 7.74 -6.80
N ASP A 7 16.08 7.56 -7.04
CA ASP A 7 15.07 7.60 -5.98
C ASP A 7 15.31 6.48 -4.95
N LYS A 8 15.40 6.85 -3.67
CA LYS A 8 15.73 5.94 -2.56
C LYS A 8 14.51 5.45 -1.80
N ALA A 9 13.28 5.68 -2.29
CA ALA A 9 12.07 5.28 -1.55
C ALA A 9 12.03 3.77 -1.24
N ARG A 10 12.44 2.91 -2.20
CA ARG A 10 12.58 1.46 -1.97
C ARG A 10 13.64 1.16 -0.91
N ASP A 11 14.83 1.70 -1.07
CA ASP A 11 15.97 1.44 -0.17
C ASP A 11 15.67 1.92 1.26
N ASN A 12 15.00 3.05 1.41
CA ASN A 12 14.58 3.58 2.70
C ASN A 12 13.52 2.70 3.36
N LEU A 13 12.53 2.20 2.61
CA LEU A 13 11.55 1.27 3.15
C LEU A 13 12.19 -0.07 3.53
N TYR A 14 13.07 -0.62 2.69
CA TYR A 14 13.81 -1.84 2.98
C TYR A 14 14.60 -1.72 4.29
N ASN A 15 15.41 -0.66 4.44
CA ASN A 15 16.17 -0.43 5.66
C ASN A 15 15.24 -0.23 6.87
N ASN A 16 14.10 0.45 6.69
CA ASN A 16 13.12 0.61 7.75
C ASN A 16 12.52 -0.74 8.20
N LEU A 17 12.18 -1.63 7.27
CA LEU A 17 11.66 -2.98 7.57
C LEU A 17 12.68 -3.84 8.31
N ILE A 18 13.95 -3.84 7.86
CA ILE A 18 15.04 -4.54 8.55
C ILE A 18 15.22 -3.98 9.98
N ASN A 19 15.20 -2.65 10.13
CA ASN A 19 15.40 -2.00 11.43
C ASN A 19 14.29 -2.31 12.45
N ILE A 20 13.06 -2.59 11.99
CA ILE A 20 11.96 -3.01 12.87
C ILE A 20 11.88 -4.54 13.01
N GLY A 21 12.87 -5.29 12.48
CA GLY A 21 13.01 -6.73 12.66
C GLY A 21 12.33 -7.61 11.61
N ILE A 22 11.88 -7.05 10.48
CA ILE A 22 11.21 -7.83 9.43
C ILE A 22 12.25 -8.47 8.50
N GLN A 23 12.16 -9.79 8.36
CA GLN A 23 12.95 -10.53 7.38
C GLN A 23 12.42 -10.24 5.97
N CYS A 24 13.22 -9.57 5.16
CA CYS A 24 12.86 -9.21 3.78
C CYS A 24 14.10 -9.14 2.89
N GLU A 25 13.88 -9.17 1.57
CA GLU A 25 14.95 -9.09 0.57
C GLU A 25 14.59 -8.08 -0.52
N MET A 26 15.60 -7.39 -1.06
CA MET A 26 15.42 -6.57 -2.24
C MET A 26 15.46 -7.45 -3.49
N SER A 27 14.34 -7.54 -4.21
CA SER A 27 14.29 -8.27 -5.47
C SER A 27 15.13 -7.57 -6.55
N LYS A 28 15.60 -8.39 -7.51
CA LYS A 28 16.16 -7.89 -8.78
C LYS A 28 15.13 -6.98 -9.46
N ARG A 29 15.59 -5.91 -10.11
CA ARG A 29 14.70 -4.99 -10.85
C ARG A 29 14.24 -5.64 -12.15
N GLY A 30 13.05 -5.26 -12.61
CA GLY A 30 12.48 -5.75 -13.87
C GLY A 30 11.86 -7.15 -13.75
N ILE A 31 11.62 -7.62 -12.53
CA ILE A 31 10.87 -8.87 -12.33
C ILE A 31 9.40 -8.66 -12.68
N ARG A 32 8.70 -9.76 -12.98
CA ARG A 32 7.29 -9.73 -13.37
C ARG A 32 6.39 -9.06 -12.32
N ALA A 33 6.67 -9.26 -11.03
CA ALA A 33 5.94 -8.63 -9.92
C ALA A 33 6.01 -7.08 -9.92
N ASP A 34 7.04 -6.47 -10.52
CA ASP A 34 7.15 -5.01 -10.65
C ASP A 34 5.98 -4.41 -11.47
N LYS A 35 5.29 -5.25 -12.26
CA LYS A 35 4.15 -4.85 -13.10
C LYS A 35 2.84 -4.67 -12.34
N LEU A 36 2.71 -5.23 -11.12
CA LEU A 36 1.53 -5.07 -10.28
C LEU A 36 1.23 -3.58 -10.06
N HIS A 37 0.07 -3.11 -10.50
CA HIS A 37 -0.34 -1.69 -10.43
C HIS A 37 0.60 -0.69 -11.14
N ASN A 38 1.46 -1.13 -12.06
CA ASN A 38 2.41 -0.26 -12.78
C ASN A 38 1.98 0.02 -14.23
N PRO A 39 1.12 1.02 -14.49
CA PRO A 39 0.80 1.45 -15.84
C PRO A 39 2.00 2.15 -16.51
N TRP A 40 2.01 2.21 -17.84
CA TRP A 40 3.13 2.70 -18.66
C TRP A 40 3.63 4.13 -18.33
N TYR A 41 2.78 4.99 -17.78
CA TYR A 41 3.12 6.37 -17.39
C TYR A 41 3.69 6.51 -15.97
N ARG A 42 3.86 5.39 -15.25
CA ARG A 42 4.51 5.33 -13.93
C ARG A 42 5.78 4.50 -14.02
N LYS A 43 6.63 4.66 -13.01
CA LYS A 43 7.92 3.97 -12.90
C LYS A 43 7.90 3.07 -11.68
N SER A 44 8.12 1.78 -11.87
CA SER A 44 8.43 0.89 -10.74
C SER A 44 9.80 1.22 -10.16
N LEU A 45 9.86 1.34 -8.84
CA LEU A 45 11.11 1.42 -8.08
C LEU A 45 11.60 0.02 -7.67
N GLY A 46 10.86 -1.03 -7.99
CA GLY A 46 11.15 -2.43 -7.72
C GLY A 46 10.40 -2.97 -6.51
N VAL A 47 10.45 -4.28 -6.37
CA VAL A 47 9.79 -5.03 -5.29
C VAL A 47 10.74 -5.31 -4.11
N ILE A 48 10.18 -5.31 -2.90
CA ILE A 48 10.77 -5.90 -1.69
C ILE A 48 9.99 -7.17 -1.39
N LYS A 49 10.64 -8.33 -1.35
CA LYS A 49 10.00 -9.59 -0.98
C LYS A 49 10.07 -9.78 0.54
N ILE A 50 8.96 -10.22 1.12
CA ILE A 50 8.83 -10.48 2.56
C ILE A 50 9.10 -11.97 2.78
N ASN A 51 10.00 -12.27 3.70
CA ASN A 51 10.43 -13.64 4.03
C ASN A 51 10.10 -14.01 5.48
N SER A 52 9.30 -13.20 6.17
CA SER A 52 8.78 -13.47 7.50
C SER A 52 7.40 -14.13 7.42
N GLU A 53 6.95 -14.74 8.51
CA GLU A 53 5.55 -15.18 8.67
C GLU A 53 4.61 -13.96 8.57
N SER A 54 4.03 -13.79 7.39
CA SER A 54 3.16 -12.68 7.02
C SER A 54 2.28 -13.11 5.83
N PRO A 55 1.00 -12.70 5.77
CA PRO A 55 0.19 -12.88 4.57
C PRO A 55 0.70 -12.04 3.38
N ILE A 56 1.53 -11.03 3.65
CA ILE A 56 2.07 -10.13 2.64
C ILE A 56 3.29 -10.82 2.02
N GLU A 57 3.21 -11.18 0.74
CA GLU A 57 4.31 -11.83 0.03
C GLU A 57 5.39 -10.81 -0.37
N PHE A 58 4.97 -9.63 -0.83
CA PHE A 58 5.89 -8.60 -1.30
C PHE A 58 5.29 -7.21 -1.27
N ILE A 59 6.15 -6.20 -1.41
CA ILE A 59 5.79 -4.79 -1.52
C ILE A 59 6.31 -4.24 -2.83
N ASN A 60 5.42 -3.87 -3.76
CA ASN A 60 5.80 -3.14 -4.97
C ASN A 60 5.76 -1.63 -4.71
N ILE A 61 6.84 -0.92 -5.07
CA ILE A 61 6.89 0.53 -4.94
C ILE A 61 6.84 1.16 -6.32
N ILE A 62 5.87 2.03 -6.55
CA ILE A 62 5.68 2.73 -7.83
C ILE A 62 5.77 4.23 -7.60
N LYS A 63 6.37 4.93 -8.57
CA LYS A 63 6.52 6.37 -8.58
C LYS A 63 5.88 6.99 -9.80
N ARG A 64 5.31 8.18 -9.62
CA ARG A 64 5.05 9.13 -10.69
C ARG A 64 5.91 10.37 -10.45
N ASP A 65 6.65 10.78 -11.47
CA ASP A 65 7.46 11.99 -11.41
C ASP A 65 6.60 13.26 -11.40
N ARG A 66 7.23 14.38 -11.06
CA ARG A 66 6.58 15.68 -10.99
C ARG A 66 6.11 16.09 -12.40
N SER A 67 4.89 16.63 -12.48
CA SER A 67 4.43 17.35 -13.67
C SER A 67 4.29 18.85 -13.36
N LYS A 68 3.95 19.67 -14.37
CA LYS A 68 3.74 21.11 -14.21
C LYS A 68 2.78 21.43 -13.05
N ASP A 69 1.67 20.68 -12.99
CA ASP A 69 0.57 20.96 -12.06
C ASP A 69 0.40 19.92 -10.95
N SER A 70 1.30 18.92 -10.87
CA SER A 70 1.19 17.88 -9.84
C SER A 70 2.52 17.49 -9.20
N PRO A 71 2.58 17.36 -7.86
CA PRO A 71 3.77 16.89 -7.17
C PRO A 71 4.04 15.43 -7.53
N PRO A 72 5.30 14.96 -7.36
CA PRO A 72 5.59 13.55 -7.50
C PRO A 72 4.88 12.75 -6.40
N LYS A 73 4.52 11.52 -6.77
CA LYS A 73 3.76 10.60 -5.93
C LYS A 73 4.43 9.24 -5.88
N TRP A 74 4.30 8.58 -4.74
CA TRP A 74 4.75 7.22 -4.51
C TRP A 74 3.57 6.39 -4.01
N TRP A 75 3.46 5.17 -4.50
CA TRP A 75 2.51 4.17 -4.02
C TRP A 75 3.29 2.97 -3.53
N TYR A 76 2.86 2.46 -2.39
CA TYR A 76 3.38 1.25 -1.77
C TYR A 76 2.24 0.24 -1.78
N TYR A 77 2.40 -0.81 -2.56
CA TYR A 77 1.42 -1.88 -2.72
C TYR A 77 1.91 -3.12 -2.01
N PHE A 78 1.31 -3.41 -0.85
CA PHE A 78 1.54 -4.65 -0.12
C PHE A 78 0.65 -5.71 -0.76
N ALA A 79 1.27 -6.71 -1.37
CA ALA A 79 0.60 -7.77 -2.10
C ALA A 79 0.32 -8.94 -1.16
N VAL A 80 -0.95 -9.33 -1.08
CA VAL A 80 -1.48 -10.41 -0.24
C VAL A 80 -2.11 -11.45 -1.16
N PRO A 81 -1.40 -12.52 -1.54
CA PRO A 81 -1.92 -13.52 -2.47
C PRO A 81 -3.13 -14.25 -1.89
N ASP A 82 -4.16 -14.45 -2.71
CA ASP A 82 -5.32 -15.26 -2.38
C ASP A 82 -6.04 -15.65 -3.68
N GLU A 83 -6.02 -16.94 -4.02
CA GLU A 83 -6.62 -17.47 -5.24
C GLU A 83 -8.17 -17.53 -5.18
N SER A 84 -8.77 -17.33 -3.99
CA SER A 84 -10.22 -17.27 -3.84
C SER A 84 -10.84 -15.96 -4.36
N VAL A 85 -10.01 -14.95 -4.62
CA VAL A 85 -10.45 -13.62 -5.05
C VAL A 85 -11.18 -13.66 -6.38
N GLN A 86 -12.40 -13.15 -6.35
CA GLN A 86 -13.25 -12.99 -7.52
C GLN A 86 -12.81 -11.78 -8.38
N SER A 87 -13.00 -11.90 -9.69
CA SER A 87 -12.81 -10.79 -10.64
C SER A 87 -14.01 -9.83 -10.62
N GLU A 88 -13.91 -8.74 -11.39
CA GLU A 88 -15.08 -7.91 -11.68
C GLU A 88 -16.27 -8.74 -12.19
N PRO A 89 -17.52 -8.37 -11.84
CA PRO A 89 -17.91 -7.15 -11.09
C PRO A 89 -17.75 -7.26 -9.56
N ASN A 90 -17.45 -8.44 -9.01
CA ASN A 90 -17.45 -8.73 -7.57
C ASN A 90 -16.14 -8.33 -6.86
N GLN A 91 -15.44 -7.35 -7.40
CA GLN A 91 -14.17 -6.88 -6.86
C GLN A 91 -14.40 -6.19 -5.50
N ILE A 92 -13.55 -6.43 -4.52
CA ILE A 92 -13.56 -5.72 -3.25
C ILE A 92 -12.73 -4.44 -3.40
N LYS A 93 -13.27 -3.33 -2.91
CA LYS A 93 -12.61 -2.03 -2.91
C LYS A 93 -13.07 -1.19 -1.74
N VAL A 94 -12.13 -0.88 -0.85
CA VAL A 94 -12.34 -0.08 0.36
C VAL A 94 -11.25 0.97 0.45
N ARG A 95 -11.58 2.22 0.79
CA ARG A 95 -10.60 3.32 0.93
C ARG A 95 -10.95 4.22 2.10
N SER A 96 -9.96 4.48 2.93
CA SER A 96 -10.08 5.45 4.02
C SER A 96 -10.09 6.90 3.52
N ILE A 97 -10.88 7.72 4.20
CA ILE A 97 -10.98 9.16 4.05
C ILE A 97 -10.80 9.81 5.41
N ARG A 98 -9.70 10.53 5.55
CA ARG A 98 -9.41 11.32 6.74
C ARG A 98 -10.35 12.53 6.81
N LYS A 99 -11.18 12.60 7.85
CA LYS A 99 -11.99 13.77 8.17
C LYS A 99 -11.19 14.68 9.11
N LYS A 100 -10.96 15.92 8.69
CA LYS A 100 -10.20 16.91 9.45
C LYS A 100 -11.15 17.85 10.19
N THR A 101 -10.76 18.30 11.38
CA THR A 101 -11.47 19.39 12.07
C THR A 101 -11.25 20.71 11.33
N PHE A 102 -12.34 21.37 10.95
CA PHE A 102 -12.33 22.81 10.67
C PHE A 102 -12.42 23.58 12.00
N PRO A 103 -11.76 24.74 12.18
CA PRO A 103 -10.93 25.51 11.24
C PRO A 103 -9.40 25.30 11.40
N ILE A 104 -8.95 24.39 12.28
CA ILE A 104 -7.52 24.14 12.51
C ILE A 104 -6.99 23.15 11.46
N PHE A 105 -6.28 23.68 10.45
CA PHE A 105 -5.55 22.87 9.47
C PHE A 105 -4.57 21.92 10.18
N GLY A 106 -4.84 20.60 10.16
CA GLY A 106 -3.83 19.59 10.47
C GLY A 106 -4.32 18.37 11.26
N LYS A 107 -5.27 18.51 12.18
CA LYS A 107 -5.70 17.38 13.03
C LYS A 107 -6.77 16.53 12.34
N VAL A 108 -6.48 15.24 12.18
CA VAL A 108 -7.46 14.25 11.74
C VAL A 108 -8.36 13.91 12.93
N LYS A 109 -9.68 14.03 12.76
CA LYS A 109 -10.69 13.76 13.79
C LYS A 109 -11.16 12.31 13.73
N SER A 110 -11.38 11.80 12.53
CA SER A 110 -11.91 10.46 12.30
C SER A 110 -11.53 9.96 10.91
N ILE A 111 -11.71 8.65 10.72
CA ILE A 111 -11.61 7.98 9.43
C ILE A 111 -13.03 7.58 9.00
N GLU A 112 -13.36 7.84 7.74
CA GLU A 112 -14.53 7.25 7.07
C GLU A 112 -14.02 6.25 6.03
N TRP A 113 -14.59 5.05 5.99
CA TRP A 113 -14.25 4.03 4.99
C TRP A 113 -15.27 4.04 3.87
N LYS A 114 -14.85 4.49 2.68
CA LYS A 114 -15.67 4.36 1.48
C LYS A 114 -15.49 2.98 0.87
N HIS A 115 -16.58 2.39 0.41
CA HIS A 115 -16.60 1.07 -0.19
C HIS A 115 -17.45 1.05 -1.46
N ASN A 116 -17.32 -0.03 -2.23
CA ASN A 116 -18.30 -0.39 -3.25
C ASN A 116 -19.35 -1.37 -2.67
N ASN A 117 -20.29 -1.80 -3.51
CA ASN A 117 -21.41 -2.66 -3.09
C ASN A 117 -20.98 -4.03 -2.53
N TYR A 118 -19.77 -4.50 -2.83
CA TYR A 118 -19.28 -5.82 -2.40
C TYR A 118 -18.38 -5.76 -1.16
N SER A 119 -18.12 -4.56 -0.63
CA SER A 119 -17.14 -4.38 0.46
C SER A 119 -17.70 -3.71 1.71
N GLU A 120 -19.02 -3.73 1.88
CA GLU A 120 -19.69 -3.15 3.06
C GLU A 120 -19.23 -3.82 4.36
N ASN A 121 -19.23 -5.15 4.41
CA ASN A 121 -18.78 -5.91 5.60
C ASN A 121 -17.34 -5.53 6.00
N LEU A 122 -16.43 -5.53 5.02
CA LEU A 122 -15.03 -5.18 5.24
C LEU A 122 -14.86 -3.73 5.73
N ALA A 123 -15.62 -2.80 5.15
CA ALA A 123 -15.59 -1.40 5.58
C ALA A 123 -16.19 -1.21 6.99
N ASN A 124 -17.22 -1.96 7.35
CA ASN A 124 -17.80 -1.95 8.70
C ASN A 124 -16.80 -2.47 9.73
N GLU A 125 -16.11 -3.57 9.42
CA GLU A 125 -15.05 -4.12 10.27
C GLU A 125 -13.90 -3.12 10.48
N PHE A 126 -13.40 -2.49 9.40
CA PHE A 126 -12.37 -1.45 9.52
C PHE A 126 -12.85 -0.20 10.26
N THR A 127 -14.14 0.12 10.18
CA THR A 127 -14.72 1.26 10.90
C THR A 127 -14.72 1.02 12.41
N GLN A 128 -14.94 -0.22 12.85
CA GLN A 128 -14.95 -0.61 14.26
C GLN A 128 -13.54 -0.84 14.84
N ASP A 129 -12.53 -1.01 13.98
CA ASP A 129 -11.16 -1.30 14.38
C ASP A 129 -10.34 -0.03 14.70
N THR A 130 -9.99 0.15 15.97
CA THR A 130 -9.24 1.32 16.44
C THR A 130 -7.81 1.39 15.91
N ASP A 131 -7.16 0.24 15.73
CA ASP A 131 -5.76 0.17 15.29
C ASP A 131 -5.67 0.52 13.80
N ILE A 132 -6.57 -0.04 12.99
CA ILE A 132 -6.66 0.22 11.55
C ILE A 132 -6.98 1.70 11.29
N ASN A 133 -7.90 2.27 12.07
CA ASN A 133 -8.21 3.69 11.99
C ASN A 133 -7.00 4.55 12.39
N SER A 134 -6.28 4.19 13.46
CA SER A 134 -5.09 4.92 13.92
C SER A 134 -3.96 4.87 12.88
N LEU A 135 -3.74 3.70 12.26
CA LEU A 135 -2.83 3.54 11.13
C LEU A 135 -3.16 4.54 10.02
N ALA A 136 -4.41 4.57 9.54
CA ALA A 136 -4.81 5.47 8.46
C ALA A 136 -4.70 6.97 8.84
N MET A 137 -4.84 7.32 10.11
CA MET A 137 -4.57 8.69 10.59
C MET A 137 -3.08 9.04 10.45
N ASP A 138 -2.20 8.15 10.91
CA ASP A 138 -0.75 8.37 11.00
C ASP A 138 -0.04 8.33 9.66
N ILE A 139 -0.33 7.30 8.86
CA ILE A 139 0.39 7.03 7.62
C ILE A 139 -0.32 7.56 6.38
N GLY A 140 -1.53 8.10 6.53
CA GLY A 140 -2.34 8.61 5.44
C GLY A 140 -3.33 7.57 4.92
N ASN A 141 -4.04 7.93 3.84
CA ASN A 141 -5.15 7.11 3.36
C ASN A 141 -4.62 5.76 2.87
N VAL A 142 -5.18 4.70 3.44
CA VAL A 142 -5.04 3.31 3.05
C VAL A 142 -6.21 2.94 2.12
N LYS A 143 -5.91 2.18 1.06
CA LYS A 143 -6.90 1.59 0.16
C LYS A 143 -6.65 0.09 0.06
N ILE A 144 -7.71 -0.70 0.10
CA ILE A 144 -7.70 -2.14 -0.10
C ILE A 144 -8.43 -2.40 -1.42
N GLU A 145 -7.84 -3.25 -2.26
CA GLU A 145 -8.43 -3.65 -3.52
C GLU A 145 -8.11 -5.12 -3.78
N SER A 146 -9.13 -5.93 -4.03
CA SER A 146 -8.94 -7.29 -4.54
C SER A 146 -8.59 -7.22 -6.03
N ILE A 147 -7.71 -8.09 -6.48
CA ILE A 147 -7.14 -8.10 -7.82
C ILE A 147 -7.14 -9.54 -8.31
N ASN A 148 -7.76 -9.77 -9.45
CA ASN A 148 -7.59 -11.00 -10.23
C ASN A 148 -7.33 -10.56 -11.67
N LYS A 149 -6.05 -10.36 -12.01
CA LYS A 149 -5.66 -9.72 -13.26
C LYS A 149 -4.29 -10.16 -13.75
N ASP A 150 -4.14 -10.21 -15.07
CA ASP A 150 -2.85 -10.29 -15.74
C ASP A 150 -2.27 -8.89 -16.02
N PHE A 151 -1.05 -8.65 -15.54
CA PHE A 151 -0.25 -7.44 -15.76
C PHE A 151 0.84 -7.68 -16.81
N SER A 152 0.44 -7.97 -18.05
CA SER A 152 1.35 -8.24 -19.18
C SER A 152 2.28 -9.42 -18.93
N GLY A 153 1.71 -10.60 -18.65
CA GLY A 153 2.42 -11.85 -18.40
C GLY A 153 2.77 -12.09 -16.93
N TYR A 154 2.18 -11.31 -16.02
CA TYR A 154 2.20 -11.54 -14.59
C TYR A 154 0.77 -11.58 -14.07
N LYS A 155 0.23 -12.78 -13.84
CA LYS A 155 -1.05 -12.95 -13.18
C LYS A 155 -0.86 -12.78 -11.68
N PHE A 156 -1.67 -11.92 -11.08
CA PHE A 156 -1.79 -11.81 -9.63
C PHE A 156 -3.26 -11.97 -9.25
N THR A 157 -3.50 -12.89 -8.32
CA THR A 157 -4.80 -13.14 -7.68
C THR A 157 -4.63 -12.92 -6.18
N GLY A 158 -5.36 -11.97 -5.60
CA GLY A 158 -5.25 -11.63 -4.18
C GLY A 158 -5.65 -10.20 -3.87
N TYR A 159 -5.22 -9.68 -2.73
CA TYR A 159 -5.47 -8.31 -2.30
C TYR A 159 -4.23 -7.44 -2.41
N THR A 160 -4.47 -6.13 -2.55
CA THR A 160 -3.44 -5.12 -2.44
C THR A 160 -3.83 -4.08 -1.40
N ILE A 161 -2.94 -3.84 -0.46
CA ILE A 161 -3.05 -2.72 0.48
C ILE A 161 -2.18 -1.59 -0.07
N GLU A 162 -2.81 -0.51 -0.49
CA GLU A 162 -2.20 0.67 -1.11
C GLU A 162 -2.04 1.79 -0.08
N ILE A 163 -0.81 2.29 0.05
CA ILE A 163 -0.50 3.53 0.79
C ILE A 163 0.11 4.53 -0.18
N GLU A 164 -0.50 5.72 -0.28
CA GLU A 164 -0.05 6.81 -1.15
C GLU A 164 0.77 7.85 -0.36
N ARG A 165 1.90 8.29 -0.92
CA ARG A 165 2.71 9.39 -0.42
C ARG A 165 2.91 10.44 -1.52
N GLN A 166 2.93 11.71 -1.13
CA GLN A 166 3.17 12.85 -2.03
C GLN A 166 4.17 13.82 -1.39
N THR A 167 4.75 14.72 -2.19
CA THR A 167 5.71 15.70 -1.67
C THR A 167 5.05 16.67 -0.68
N GLY A 168 5.67 16.85 0.50
CA GLY A 168 5.16 17.67 1.62
C GLY A 168 4.86 16.80 2.85
N ASP A 169 4.22 15.65 2.62
CA ASP A 169 4.22 14.52 3.55
C ASP A 169 5.57 13.80 3.44
N LYS A 170 6.03 13.10 4.49
CA LYS A 170 7.32 12.35 4.47
C LYS A 170 7.46 11.59 3.15
N LYS A 171 8.42 11.99 2.30
CA LYS A 171 8.60 11.50 0.91
C LYS A 171 8.66 9.98 0.80
N THR A 172 9.07 9.33 1.89
CA THR A 172 9.20 7.87 1.98
C THR A 172 8.28 7.33 3.07
N LEU A 173 7.69 6.16 2.79
CA LEU A 173 7.00 5.40 3.82
C LEU A 173 8.04 4.90 4.83
N SER A 174 7.76 5.10 6.11
CA SER A 174 8.48 4.50 7.23
C SER A 174 7.42 4.04 8.21
N LEU A 175 7.53 2.78 8.61
CA LEU A 175 6.65 2.09 9.51
C LEU A 175 7.36 1.87 10.85
N ASN A 176 6.59 1.90 11.94
CA ASN A 176 6.99 1.28 13.20
C ASN A 176 6.42 -0.14 13.29
N ILE A 177 6.83 -0.90 14.31
CA ILE A 177 6.42 -2.30 14.47
C ILE A 177 4.89 -2.46 14.65
N ASN A 178 4.23 -1.52 15.33
CA ASN A 178 2.78 -1.57 15.51
C ASN A 178 2.06 -1.34 14.18
N GLN A 179 2.52 -0.38 13.38
CA GLN A 179 1.97 -0.11 12.05
C GLN A 179 2.15 -1.32 11.12
N TRP A 180 3.30 -2.00 11.18
CA TRP A 180 3.50 -3.26 10.44
C TRP A 180 2.52 -4.35 10.89
N LYS A 181 2.34 -4.54 12.20
CA LYS A 181 1.35 -5.50 12.75
C LYS A 181 -0.07 -5.16 12.30
N THR A 182 -0.46 -3.89 12.30
CA THR A 182 -1.78 -3.48 11.81
C THR A 182 -1.95 -3.72 10.32
N ILE A 183 -0.91 -3.51 9.49
CA ILE A 183 -0.99 -3.86 8.05
C ILE A 183 -1.15 -5.38 7.86
N ASN A 184 -0.50 -6.20 8.69
CA ASN A 184 -0.71 -7.66 8.68
C ASN A 184 -2.13 -8.02 9.11
N LYS A 185 -2.66 -7.40 10.17
CA LYS A 185 -4.05 -7.56 10.58
C LYS A 185 -5.04 -7.25 9.46
N ILE A 186 -4.82 -6.15 8.70
CA ILE A 186 -5.63 -5.83 7.52
C ILE A 186 -5.53 -6.96 6.48
N ALA A 187 -4.32 -7.47 6.24
CA ALA A 187 -4.10 -8.56 5.28
C ALA A 187 -4.83 -9.84 5.71
N ASP A 188 -4.76 -10.22 6.99
CA ASP A 188 -5.47 -11.36 7.56
C ASP A 188 -6.99 -11.21 7.41
N ILE A 189 -7.55 -10.03 7.74
CA ILE A 189 -8.98 -9.77 7.58
C ILE A 189 -9.41 -9.91 6.11
N CYS A 190 -8.54 -9.58 5.14
CA CYS A 190 -8.90 -9.69 3.73
C CYS A 190 -9.02 -11.14 3.23
N ILE A 191 -8.24 -12.07 3.81
CA ILE A 191 -8.16 -13.46 3.33
C ILE A 191 -8.96 -14.46 4.19
N ASN A 192 -9.59 -13.98 5.27
CA ASN A 192 -10.48 -14.76 6.14
C ASN A 192 -11.95 -14.56 5.76
#